data_AF-A0A9E3QY38-F1
#
_entry.id   AF-A0A9E3QY38-F1
#
_cell.length_a   1.000
_cell.length_b   1.000
_cell.length_c   1.000
_cell.angle_alpha   90.00
_cell.angle_beta   90.00
_cell.angle_gamma   90.00
#
_symmetry.space_group_name_H-M   'P 1'
#
loop_
_entity.id
_entity.type
_entity.pdbx_description
1 polymer ?
#
loop_
_entity_poly.entity_id
_entity_poly.type
_entity_poly.pdbx_seq_one_letter_code
_entity_poly.pdbx_strand_id
1 'polypeptide(L)'
;MDGLRVRQTKGKGRGVYATREFVPGEVIERCPVLRFAAREVQPAMKTILAAYLFHWEDEDQRCLPLGYGAIYNHSYTPNARYYFQHTRGLLVVKAIKRIRPGTEVTFNYNFVPDCLDPLEVPDARTGKLLVVEPPAKRVRAR
;
A
#
# COMPACT_ATOMS: atom_id res chain seq x y z
N MET A 1 1.44 -16.59 -3.15
CA MET A 1 2.67 -16.40 -2.34
C MET A 1 2.46 -17.15 -1.04
N ASP A 2 3.50 -17.69 -0.39
CA ASP A 2 3.28 -18.39 0.87
C ASP A 2 2.64 -17.44 1.90
N GLY A 3 1.60 -17.90 2.59
CA GLY A 3 0.84 -17.10 3.56
C GLY A 3 -0.08 -16.00 2.99
N LEU A 4 -0.18 -15.80 1.67
CA LEU A 4 -0.96 -14.72 1.06
C LEU A 4 -1.75 -15.16 -0.19
N ARG A 5 -2.94 -14.56 -0.38
CA ARG A 5 -3.75 -14.71 -1.59
C ARG A 5 -4.41 -13.40 -2.00
N VAL A 6 -4.64 -13.20 -3.29
CA VAL A 6 -5.40 -12.06 -3.82
C VAL A 6 -6.89 -12.42 -3.91
N ARG A 7 -7.77 -11.49 -3.52
CA ARG A 7 -9.23 -11.60 -3.66
C ARG A 7 -9.82 -10.27 -4.13
N GLN A 8 -11.09 -10.27 -4.52
CA GLN A 8 -11.86 -9.04 -4.71
C GLN A 8 -12.32 -8.49 -3.36
N THR A 9 -12.05 -7.21 -3.12
CA THR A 9 -12.47 -6.40 -1.98
C THR A 9 -13.54 -5.42 -2.48
N LYS A 10 -14.73 -5.49 -1.86
CA LYS A 10 -15.87 -4.63 -2.23
C LYS A 10 -15.45 -3.15 -2.16
N GLY A 11 -15.64 -2.42 -3.26
CA GLY A 11 -15.32 -0.99 -3.37
C GLY A 11 -13.84 -0.65 -3.59
N LYS A 12 -12.90 -1.60 -3.42
CA LYS A 12 -11.45 -1.35 -3.54
C LYS A 12 -10.77 -2.14 -4.67
N GLY A 13 -11.49 -3.05 -5.34
CA GLY A 13 -10.92 -3.87 -6.40
C GLY A 13 -10.16 -5.06 -5.81
N ARG A 14 -8.92 -5.31 -6.24
CA ARG A 14 -8.13 -6.41 -5.68
C ARG A 14 -7.61 -6.05 -4.29
N GLY A 15 -7.50 -7.03 -3.42
CA GLY A 15 -6.89 -6.92 -2.10
C GLY A 15 -6.11 -8.17 -1.74
N VAL A 16 -5.12 -8.01 -0.87
CA VAL A 16 -4.24 -9.10 -0.41
C VAL A 16 -4.75 -9.60 0.94
N TYR A 17 -4.95 -10.91 1.07
CA TYR A 17 -5.48 -11.55 2.26
C TYR A 17 -4.50 -12.57 2.81
N ALA A 18 -4.37 -12.59 4.14
CA ALA A 18 -3.57 -13.60 4.83
C ALA A 18 -4.22 -15.00 4.70
N THR A 19 -3.42 -16.02 4.42
CA THR A 19 -3.83 -17.44 4.45
C THR A 19 -3.31 -18.17 5.68
N ARG A 20 -2.38 -17.55 6.42
CA ARG A 20 -1.89 -17.98 7.73
C ARG A 20 -1.90 -16.81 8.70
N GLU A 21 -1.57 -17.07 9.96
CA GLU A 21 -1.34 -16.00 10.93
C GLU A 21 -0.01 -15.30 10.69
N PHE A 22 0.02 -13.97 10.87
CA PHE A 22 1.24 -13.17 10.99
C PHE A 22 1.28 -12.47 12.36
N VAL A 23 2.45 -12.43 13.00
CA VAL A 23 2.66 -11.75 14.28
C VAL A 23 3.27 -10.35 14.08
N PRO A 24 3.08 -9.39 15.01
CA PRO A 24 3.70 -8.08 14.91
C PRO A 24 5.23 -8.15 14.68
N GLY A 25 5.74 -7.34 13.76
CA GLY A 25 7.15 -7.30 13.36
C GLY A 25 7.53 -8.30 12.26
N GLU A 26 6.71 -9.31 12.02
CA GLU A 26 6.97 -10.34 11.01
C GLU A 26 6.98 -9.74 9.59
N VAL A 27 7.93 -10.19 8.76
CA VAL A 27 7.95 -9.83 7.34
C VAL A 27 6.89 -10.63 6.61
N ILE A 28 5.92 -9.91 6.04
CA ILE A 28 4.84 -10.45 5.23
C ILE A 28 5.35 -10.72 3.82
N GLU A 29 6.01 -9.72 3.21
CA GLU A 29 6.49 -9.81 1.84
C GLU A 29 7.73 -8.93 1.63
N ARG A 30 8.64 -9.37 0.75
CA ARG A 30 9.70 -8.55 0.18
C ARG A 30 9.44 -8.39 -1.30
N CYS A 31 9.08 -7.19 -1.71
CA CYS A 31 8.73 -6.85 -3.07
C CYS A 31 9.95 -6.19 -3.74
N PRO A 32 10.58 -6.83 -4.75
CA PRO A 32 11.49 -6.11 -5.64
C PRO A 32 10.77 -4.93 -6.27
N VAL A 33 11.48 -3.82 -6.47
CA VAL A 33 10.90 -2.64 -7.11
C VAL A 33 11.49 -2.41 -8.49
N LEU A 34 10.63 -2.00 -9.44
CA LEU A 34 11.06 -1.43 -10.70
C LEU A 34 11.17 0.08 -10.53
N ARG A 35 12.40 0.61 -10.62
CA ARG A 35 12.67 2.06 -10.52
C ARG A 35 12.48 2.71 -11.88
N PHE A 36 11.83 3.87 -11.89
CA PHE A 36 11.67 4.69 -13.08
C PHE A 36 12.84 5.66 -13.18
N ALA A 37 13.46 5.79 -14.35
CA ALA A 37 14.37 6.89 -14.59
C ALA A 37 13.60 8.22 -14.53
N ALA A 38 14.27 9.33 -14.17
CA ALA A 38 13.61 10.63 -14.02
C ALA A 38 12.76 11.02 -15.24
N ARG A 39 13.25 10.76 -16.46
CA ARG A 39 12.52 11.04 -17.72
C ARG A 39 11.24 10.21 -17.91
N GLU A 40 11.11 9.09 -17.21
CA GLU A 40 10.01 8.12 -17.33
C GLU A 40 8.89 8.38 -16.33
N VAL A 41 9.17 9.11 -15.24
CA VAL A 41 8.21 9.39 -14.17
C VAL A 41 7.00 10.15 -14.70
N GLN A 42 7.20 11.29 -15.37
CA GLN A 42 6.09 12.11 -15.88
C GLN A 42 5.22 11.38 -16.91
N PRO A 43 5.78 10.66 -17.91
CA PRO A 43 5.00 9.78 -18.76
C PRO A 43 4.21 8.72 -17.99
N ALA A 44 4.82 8.04 -17.01
CA ALA A 44 4.16 6.99 -16.25
C ALA A 44 2.99 7.52 -15.40
N MET A 45 3.12 8.72 -14.82
CA MET A 45 2.06 9.40 -14.06
C MET A 45 0.86 9.80 -14.92
N LYS A 46 0.98 9.78 -16.25
CA LYS A 46 -0.15 9.99 -17.20
C LYS A 46 -0.87 8.70 -17.59
N THR A 47 -0.47 7.56 -17.01
CA THR A 47 -1.06 6.25 -17.26
C THR A 47 -1.72 5.70 -15.99
N ILE A 48 -2.32 4.52 -16.09
CA ILE A 48 -2.84 3.78 -14.93
C ILE A 48 -1.80 3.56 -13.82
N LEU A 49 -0.50 3.60 -14.14
CA LEU A 49 0.58 3.42 -13.17
C LEU A 49 0.57 4.50 -12.08
N ALA A 50 0.02 5.68 -12.34
CA ALA A 50 -0.10 6.75 -11.34
C ALA A 50 -0.78 6.30 -10.05
N ALA A 51 -1.70 5.33 -10.12
CA ALA A 51 -2.40 4.77 -8.97
C ALA A 51 -1.57 3.74 -8.16
N TYR A 52 -0.38 3.37 -8.64
CA TYR A 52 0.43 2.26 -8.12
C TYR A 52 1.89 2.62 -7.85
N LEU A 53 2.35 3.79 -8.30
CA LEU A 53 3.72 4.24 -8.09
C LEU A 53 3.92 4.78 -6.68
N PHE A 54 5.03 4.40 -6.07
CA PHE A 54 5.45 4.88 -4.76
C PHE A 54 6.61 5.86 -4.91
N HIS A 55 6.68 6.85 -4.03
CA HIS A 55 7.90 7.60 -3.80
C HIS A 55 9.02 6.64 -3.36
N TRP A 56 10.21 6.83 -3.91
CA TRP A 56 11.37 5.99 -3.59
C TRP A 56 12.28 6.68 -2.57
N GLU A 57 13.27 7.44 -3.02
CA GLU A 57 14.20 8.19 -2.16
C GLU A 57 13.74 9.65 -2.02
N ASP A 58 13.55 10.32 -3.14
CA ASP A 58 13.10 11.71 -3.20
C ASP A 58 11.65 11.83 -3.72
N GLU A 59 11.05 13.01 -3.53
CA GLU A 59 9.71 13.33 -4.01
C GLU A 59 9.55 13.23 -5.54
N ASP A 60 10.65 13.27 -6.30
CA ASP A 60 10.65 13.16 -7.77
C ASP A 60 10.93 11.75 -8.28
N GLN A 61 11.39 10.83 -7.41
CA GLN A 61 11.66 9.46 -7.81
C GLN A 61 10.43 8.58 -7.61
N ARG A 62 10.13 7.72 -8.58
CA ARG A 62 9.05 6.73 -8.49
C ARG A 62 9.55 5.31 -8.66
N CYS A 63 8.88 4.40 -7.98
CA CYS A 63 9.05 2.97 -8.18
C CYS A 63 7.71 2.24 -8.24
N LEU A 64 7.69 1.10 -8.93
CA LEU A 64 6.58 0.16 -8.90
C LEU A 64 7.00 -1.08 -8.10
N PRO A 65 6.40 -1.32 -6.92
CA PRO A 65 6.60 -2.57 -6.21
C PRO A 65 6.01 -3.75 -7.00
N LEU A 66 6.84 -4.76 -7.27
CA LEU A 66 6.41 -6.01 -7.87
C LEU A 66 5.81 -6.94 -6.78
N GLY A 67 5.59 -8.21 -7.10
CA GLY A 67 4.89 -9.13 -6.20
C GLY A 67 3.46 -8.65 -5.93
N TYR A 68 3.04 -8.63 -4.67
CA TYR A 68 1.77 -8.02 -4.28
C TYR A 68 1.90 -6.60 -3.72
N GLY A 69 3.09 -5.99 -3.76
CA GLY A 69 3.35 -4.66 -3.20
C GLY A 69 2.38 -3.58 -3.70
N ALA A 70 2.06 -3.58 -4.99
CA ALA A 70 1.10 -2.66 -5.61
C ALA A 70 -0.38 -3.10 -5.51
N ILE A 71 -0.69 -4.17 -4.79
CA ILE A 71 -2.05 -4.73 -4.65
C ILE A 71 -2.63 -4.50 -3.24
N TYR A 72 -1.76 -4.33 -2.23
CA TYR A 72 -2.21 -4.04 -0.87
C TYR A 72 -3.02 -2.76 -0.81
N ASN A 73 -4.21 -2.83 -0.22
CA ASN A 73 -5.12 -1.69 -0.14
C ASN A 73 -4.79 -0.72 1.00
N HIS A 74 -5.28 0.50 0.83
CA HIS A 74 -5.29 1.54 1.85
C HIS A 74 -6.23 1.21 3.03
N SER A 75 -5.78 1.54 4.24
CA SER A 75 -6.61 1.69 5.45
C SER A 75 -6.00 2.72 6.41
N TYR A 76 -6.84 3.58 7.00
CA TYR A 76 -6.50 4.45 8.13
C TYR A 76 -6.34 3.71 9.47
N THR A 77 -6.70 2.42 9.53
CA THR A 77 -6.43 1.56 10.68
C THR A 77 -5.66 0.31 10.23
N PRO A 78 -4.47 0.48 9.65
CA PRO A 78 -3.77 -0.62 8.98
C PRO A 78 -3.31 -1.68 9.98
N ASN A 79 -3.02 -2.87 9.44
CA ASN A 79 -2.43 -3.99 10.16
C ASN A 79 -1.03 -4.35 9.67
N ALA A 80 -0.56 -3.72 8.58
CA ALA A 80 0.80 -3.78 8.09
C ALA A 80 1.38 -2.37 7.79
N ARG A 81 2.70 -2.29 7.65
CA ARG A 81 3.44 -1.12 7.18
C ARG A 81 4.51 -1.57 6.17
N TYR A 82 4.79 -0.74 5.18
CA TYR A 82 5.90 -0.96 4.27
C TYR A 82 7.13 -0.12 4.64
N TYR A 83 8.30 -0.62 4.25
CA TYR A 83 9.60 -0.01 4.46
C TYR A 83 10.43 -0.16 3.20
N PHE A 84 11.24 0.84 2.86
CA PHE A 84 12.17 0.72 1.76
C PHE A 84 13.55 0.23 2.24
N GLN A 85 14.13 -0.73 1.50
CA GLN A 85 15.54 -1.08 1.61
C GLN A 85 16.23 -0.66 0.31
N HIS A 86 16.61 0.62 0.25
CA HIS A 86 17.08 1.26 -0.99
C HIS A 86 18.27 0.54 -1.63
N THR A 87 19.26 0.17 -0.83
CA THR A 87 20.47 -0.57 -1.29
C THR A 87 20.16 -1.93 -1.91
N ARG A 88 19.00 -2.52 -1.58
CA ARG A 88 18.58 -3.82 -2.09
C ARG A 88 17.47 -3.73 -3.13
N GLY A 89 16.95 -2.53 -3.42
CA GLY A 89 15.83 -2.36 -4.34
C GLY A 89 14.55 -3.06 -3.87
N LEU A 90 14.24 -3.02 -2.57
CA LEU A 90 13.06 -3.69 -2.00
C LEU A 90 12.09 -2.72 -1.32
N LEU A 91 10.79 -2.98 -1.50
CA LEU A 91 9.73 -2.60 -0.57
C LEU A 91 9.42 -3.81 0.31
N VAL A 92 9.56 -3.67 1.63
CA VAL A 92 9.34 -4.73 2.60
C VAL A 92 8.08 -4.45 3.39
N VAL A 93 7.08 -5.34 3.30
CA VAL A 93 5.84 -5.25 4.07
C VAL A 93 6.00 -6.04 5.36
N LYS A 94 5.72 -5.41 6.50
CA LYS A 94 5.72 -6.07 7.82
C LYS A 94 4.40 -5.89 8.54
N ALA A 95 4.00 -6.91 9.29
CA ALA A 95 2.86 -6.82 10.19
C ALA A 95 3.18 -5.84 11.33
N ILE A 96 2.24 -4.96 11.67
CA ILE A 96 2.31 -4.08 12.86
C ILE A 96 1.30 -4.49 13.93
N LYS A 97 0.40 -5.42 13.59
CA LYS A 97 -0.58 -6.07 14.45
C LYS A 97 -0.63 -7.56 14.10
N ARG A 98 -1.24 -8.36 14.97
CA ARG A 98 -1.56 -9.75 14.62
C ARG A 98 -2.55 -9.77 13.45
N ILE A 99 -2.27 -10.55 12.41
CA ILE A 99 -3.14 -10.72 11.23
C ILE A 99 -3.57 -12.17 11.17
N ARG A 100 -4.85 -12.44 11.37
CA ARG A 100 -5.39 -13.81 11.31
C ARG A 100 -5.67 -14.24 9.86
N PRO A 101 -5.66 -15.55 9.56
CA PRO A 101 -6.11 -16.05 8.26
C PRO A 101 -7.47 -15.46 7.86
N GLY A 102 -7.61 -15.09 6.60
CA GLY A 102 -8.83 -14.48 6.07
C GLY A 102 -8.93 -12.96 6.28
N THR A 103 -8.01 -12.33 7.00
CA THR A 103 -7.96 -10.87 7.17
C THR A 103 -7.28 -10.22 5.97
N GLU A 104 -7.81 -9.09 5.50
CA GLU A 104 -7.14 -8.27 4.47
C GLU A 104 -5.90 -7.60 5.09
N VAL A 105 -4.76 -7.72 4.42
CA VAL A 105 -3.54 -7.00 4.77
C VAL A 105 -3.61 -5.62 4.12
N THR A 106 -3.50 -4.59 4.94
CA THR A 106 -3.59 -3.19 4.51
C THR A 106 -2.51 -2.36 5.17
N PHE A 107 -2.05 -1.32 4.47
CA PHE A 107 -1.18 -0.28 5.01
C PHE A 107 -1.78 1.10 4.74
N ASN A 108 -1.28 2.12 5.44
CA ASN A 108 -1.67 3.50 5.18
C ASN A 108 -0.84 4.03 3.99
N TYR A 109 -1.52 4.66 3.03
CA TYR A 109 -0.86 5.17 1.82
C TYR A 109 -0.15 6.49 2.09
N ASN A 110 -0.54 7.22 3.14
CA ASN A 110 0.17 8.39 3.65
C ASN A 110 1.51 8.03 4.35
N PHE A 111 2.04 6.82 4.09
CA PHE A 111 3.26 6.24 4.64
C PHE A 111 3.22 5.94 6.16
N VAL A 112 2.68 6.85 6.97
CA VAL A 112 2.59 6.79 8.43
C VAL A 112 1.29 6.08 8.85
N PRO A 113 1.35 4.95 9.62
CA PRO A 113 0.18 4.14 9.97
C PRO A 113 -0.99 4.91 10.59
N ASP A 114 -0.68 5.91 11.40
CA ASP A 114 -1.61 6.73 12.17
C ASP A 114 -1.85 8.13 11.56
N CYS A 115 -1.30 8.42 10.37
CA CYS A 115 -1.63 9.64 9.64
C CYS A 115 -3.10 9.58 9.19
N LEU A 116 -3.84 10.62 9.56
CA LEU A 116 -5.26 10.80 9.24
C LEU A 116 -5.48 11.96 8.25
N ASP A 117 -4.44 12.38 7.54
CA ASP A 117 -4.59 13.40 6.49
C ASP A 117 -5.40 12.80 5.34
N PRO A 118 -6.28 13.59 4.69
CA PRO A 118 -6.99 13.14 3.50
C PRO A 118 -6.01 12.61 2.45
N LEU A 119 -6.35 11.47 1.87
CA LEU A 119 -5.51 10.82 0.88
C LEU A 119 -6.01 11.17 -0.53
N GLU A 120 -5.15 11.79 -1.33
CA GLU A 120 -5.38 12.02 -2.74
C GLU A 120 -4.73 10.92 -3.57
N VAL A 121 -5.54 10.13 -4.28
CA VAL A 121 -5.06 9.02 -5.13
C VAL A 121 -5.71 9.05 -6.52
N PRO A 122 -4.95 8.78 -7.59
CA PRO A 122 -5.55 8.57 -8.90
C PRO A 122 -6.45 7.33 -8.89
N ASP A 123 -7.67 7.46 -9.40
CA ASP A 123 -8.54 6.32 -9.65
C ASP A 123 -7.98 5.50 -10.82
N ALA A 124 -7.53 4.28 -10.55
CA ALA A 124 -7.02 3.37 -11.57
C ALA A 124 -8.04 3.06 -12.70
N ARG A 125 -9.34 3.33 -12.50
CA ARG A 125 -10.40 3.10 -13.51
C ARG A 125 -10.71 4.31 -14.35
N THR A 126 -10.67 5.50 -13.76
CA THR A 126 -11.14 6.74 -14.40
C THR A 126 -10.03 7.75 -14.65
N GLY A 127 -8.86 7.58 -14.05
CA GLY A 127 -7.76 8.53 -14.06
C GLY A 127 -8.02 9.82 -13.28
N LYS A 128 -9.22 9.99 -12.70
CA LYS A 128 -9.57 11.16 -11.89
C LYS A 128 -8.95 11.05 -10.51
N LEU A 129 -8.61 12.19 -9.92
CA LEU A 129 -8.17 12.24 -8.53
C LEU A 129 -9.35 11.93 -7.61
N LEU A 130 -9.16 11.00 -6.68
CA LEU A 130 -10.09 10.69 -5.61
C LEU A 130 -9.52 11.19 -4.29
N VAL A 131 -10.34 11.88 -3.52
CA VAL A 131 -10.05 12.24 -2.14
C VAL A 131 -10.70 11.20 -1.23
N VAL A 132 -9.90 10.52 -0.43
CA VAL A 132 -10.35 9.52 0.55
C VAL A 132 -10.23 10.12 1.94
N GLU A 133 -11.36 10.48 2.53
CA GLU A 133 -11.40 11.08 3.88
C GLU A 133 -11.11 10.05 4.99
N PRO A 134 -10.44 10.44 6.08
CA PRO A 134 -10.32 9.60 7.27
C PRO A 134 -11.70 9.33 7.90
N PRO A 135 -11.89 8.16 8.55
CA PRO A 135 -13.12 7.92 9.30
C PRO A 135 -13.27 8.96 10.42
N ALA A 136 -14.48 9.51 10.57
CA ALA A 136 -14.81 10.44 11.65
C ALA A 136 -14.36 9.87 13.00
N LYS A 137 -13.68 10.68 13.83
CA LYS A 137 -13.29 10.29 15.19
C LYS A 137 -14.54 9.84 15.93
N ARG A 138 -14.65 8.54 16.24
CA ARG A 138 -15.64 8.06 17.20
C ARG A 138 -15.25 8.62 18.55
N VAL A 139 -15.89 9.70 18.98
CA VAL A 139 -15.86 10.15 20.38
C VAL A 139 -16.42 8.99 21.19
N ARG A 140 -15.57 8.28 21.93
CA ARG A 140 -16.05 7.36 22.95
C ARG A 140 -16.71 8.23 24.01
N ALA A 141 -18.04 8.16 24.11
CA ALA A 141 -18.73 8.66 25.29
C ALA A 141 -18.08 7.97 26.51
N ARG A 142 -17.65 8.79 27.48
CA ARG A 142 -17.14 8.31 28.76
C ARG A 142 -18.26 7.70 29.58
#